data_AF-A0A7C4RBC2-F1
#
_entry.id   AF-A0A7C4RBC2-F1
#
_cell.length_a   1.000
_cell.length_b   1.000
_cell.length_c   1.000
_cell.angle_alpha   90.00
_cell.angle_beta   90.00
_cell.angle_gamma   90.00
#
_symmetry.space_group_name_H-M   'P 1'
#
loop_
_entity.id
_entity.type
_entity.pdbx_description
1 polymer ?
#
loop_
_entity_poly.entity_id
_entity_poly.type
_entity_poly.pdbx_seq_one_letter_code
_entity_poly.pdbx_strand_id
1 'polypeptide(L)'
;MNYKTVFSYDVAQEFCQASTTRLRLLSTLLRAYLRKSWQRLLGTIFHDLVPFQVKKTAAAFYTSVLTAELLAWLSINNRDSKVADFVAGSGGLLVATYRRKRNLLEKEGKFSEADHRRFVENELLGVDVVPFAANVASATFPMAK
;
A
#
# COMPACT_ATOMS: atom_id res chain seq x y z
N MET A 1 -18.22 17.92 3.35
CA MET A 1 -19.02 16.79 2.82
C MET A 1 -19.13 15.74 3.91
N ASN A 2 -20.35 15.35 4.28
CA ASN A 2 -20.65 14.47 5.40
C ASN A 2 -20.77 13.03 4.88
N TYR A 3 -19.77 12.19 5.15
CA TYR A 3 -19.78 10.77 4.78
C TYR A 3 -20.57 9.96 5.82
N LYS A 4 -21.90 10.14 5.85
CA LYS A 4 -22.77 9.27 6.65
C LYS A 4 -23.04 7.99 5.85
N THR A 5 -22.61 6.86 6.39
CA THR A 5 -22.74 5.52 5.81
C THR A 5 -24.22 5.19 5.54
N VAL A 6 -24.57 4.95 4.27
CA VAL A 6 -25.96 4.71 3.80
C VAL A 6 -26.45 3.28 4.08
N PHE A 7 -25.61 2.39 4.60
CA PHE A 7 -25.99 1.01 4.93
C PHE A 7 -25.78 0.74 6.43
N SER A 8 -26.82 1.00 7.23
CA SER A 8 -26.94 0.46 8.59
C SER A 8 -27.88 -0.74 8.55
N TYR A 9 -27.39 -1.87 8.03
CA TYR A 9 -28.03 -3.15 8.29
C TYR A 9 -27.59 -3.60 9.68
N ASP A 10 -28.53 -3.67 10.63
CA ASP A 10 -28.23 -4.13 11.99
C ASP A 10 -28.10 -5.66 11.99
N VAL A 11 -26.96 -6.13 11.47
CA VAL A 11 -26.63 -7.56 11.34
C VAL A 11 -26.54 -8.24 12.71
N ALA A 12 -26.42 -7.48 13.81
CA ALA A 12 -26.26 -8.02 15.15
C ALA A 12 -27.50 -8.79 15.63
N GLN A 13 -28.69 -8.44 15.14
CA GLN A 13 -29.95 -9.05 15.55
C GLN A 13 -30.16 -10.46 14.98
N GLU A 14 -29.45 -10.84 13.91
CA GLU A 14 -29.57 -12.15 13.28
C GLU A 14 -28.64 -13.23 13.86
N PHE A 15 -27.71 -12.87 14.75
CA PHE A 15 -26.72 -13.80 15.28
C PHE A 15 -27.07 -14.32 16.68
N CYS A 16 -27.33 -15.63 16.77
CA CYS A 16 -27.47 -16.34 18.04
C CYS A 16 -26.14 -16.34 18.85
N GLN A 17 -26.19 -16.31 20.19
CA GLN A 17 -24.99 -16.18 21.04
C GLN A 17 -23.91 -17.26 20.76
N ALA A 18 -24.31 -18.46 20.34
CA ALA A 18 -23.41 -19.55 19.94
C ALA A 18 -22.54 -19.22 18.70
N SER A 19 -23.00 -18.32 17.83
CA SER A 19 -22.28 -17.88 16.63
C SER A 19 -21.21 -16.83 16.94
N THR A 20 -21.28 -16.18 18.12
CA THR A 20 -20.36 -15.08 18.49
C THR A 20 -18.91 -15.55 18.64
N THR A 21 -18.67 -16.77 19.12
CA THR A 21 -17.32 -17.35 19.22
C THR A 21 -16.71 -17.59 17.85
N ARG A 22 -17.49 -18.11 16.89
CA ARG A 22 -17.02 -18.31 15.50
C ARG A 22 -16.80 -16.98 14.79
N LEU A 23 -17.66 -15.99 15.00
CA LEU A 23 -17.48 -14.64 14.46
C LEU A 23 -16.26 -13.93 15.04
N ARG A 24 -16.01 -14.09 16.36
CA ARG A 24 -14.78 -13.58 16.99
C ARG A 24 -13.55 -14.24 16.39
N LEU A 25 -13.54 -15.57 16.26
CA LEU A 25 -12.44 -16.29 15.63
C LEU A 25 -12.23 -15.82 14.18
N LEU A 26 -13.30 -15.75 13.38
CA LEU A 26 -13.25 -15.26 12.01
C LEU A 26 -12.69 -13.84 11.98
N SER A 27 -13.18 -12.93 12.83
CA SER A 27 -12.70 -11.55 12.90
C SER A 27 -11.22 -11.45 13.29
N THR A 28 -10.74 -12.33 14.17
CA THR A 28 -9.33 -12.40 14.59
C THR A 28 -8.47 -12.93 13.45
N LEU A 29 -8.92 -13.98 12.76
CA LEU A 29 -8.24 -14.52 11.58
C LEU A 29 -8.21 -13.51 10.43
N LEU A 30 -9.32 -12.82 10.17
CA LEU A 30 -9.41 -11.75 9.18
C LEU A 30 -8.45 -10.62 9.54
N ARG A 31 -8.44 -10.16 10.80
CA ARG A 31 -7.49 -9.13 11.25
C ARG A 31 -6.03 -9.59 11.10
N ALA A 32 -5.72 -10.83 11.45
CA ALA A 32 -4.37 -11.38 11.32
C ALA A 32 -3.93 -11.50 9.85
N TYR A 33 -4.83 -11.99 8.98
CA TYR A 33 -4.63 -12.10 7.55
C TYR A 33 -4.46 -10.74 6.90
N LEU A 34 -5.42 -9.83 7.14
CA LEU A 34 -5.39 -8.45 6.67
C LEU A 34 -4.13 -7.75 7.15
N ARG A 35 -3.72 -7.84 8.41
CA ARG A 35 -2.47 -7.21 8.87
C ARG A 35 -1.23 -7.63 8.07
N LYS A 36 -1.19 -8.86 7.55
CA LYS A 36 -0.09 -9.37 6.72
C LYS A 36 -0.21 -8.97 5.24
N SER A 37 -1.42 -8.71 4.75
CA SER A 37 -1.71 -8.49 3.34
C SER A 37 -2.36 -7.13 3.02
N TRP A 38 -2.58 -6.27 4.01
CA TRP A 38 -3.39 -5.04 3.94
C TRP A 38 -2.89 -4.10 2.85
N GLN A 39 -1.57 -3.87 2.80
CA GLN A 39 -0.96 -2.98 1.81
C GLN A 39 -1.22 -3.49 0.39
N ARG A 40 -1.07 -4.80 0.18
CA ARG A 40 -1.32 -5.43 -1.13
C ARG A 40 -2.81 -5.42 -1.48
N LEU A 41 -3.67 -5.66 -0.49
CA LEU A 41 -5.11 -5.73 -0.66
C LEU A 41 -5.73 -4.37 -1.00
N LEU A 42 -5.23 -3.28 -0.39
CA LEU A 42 -5.62 -1.91 -0.75
C LEU A 42 -5.25 -1.57 -2.20
N GLY A 43 -4.04 -1.93 -2.63
CA GLY A 43 -3.64 -1.77 -4.04
C GLY A 43 -4.55 -2.53 -4.99
N THR A 44 -4.86 -3.80 -4.70
CA THR A 44 -5.77 -4.62 -5.51
C THR A 44 -7.19 -4.08 -5.55
N ILE A 45 -7.77 -3.72 -4.40
CA ILE A 45 -9.11 -3.12 -4.33
C ILE A 45 -9.17 -1.83 -5.16
N PHE A 46 -8.15 -0.97 -5.06
CA PHE A 46 -8.09 0.23 -5.87
C PHE A 46 -8.05 -0.10 -7.37
N HIS A 47 -7.26 -1.10 -7.77
CA HIS A 47 -7.20 -1.51 -9.17
C HIS A 47 -8.54 -2.06 -9.68
N ASP A 48 -9.27 -2.80 -8.84
CA ASP A 48 -10.53 -3.45 -9.23
C ASP A 48 -11.71 -2.47 -9.23
N LEU A 49 -11.71 -1.48 -8.34
CA LEU A 49 -12.79 -0.48 -8.22
C LEU A 49 -12.75 0.60 -9.30
N VAL A 50 -11.60 0.83 -9.97
CA VAL A 50 -11.53 1.82 -11.06
C VAL A 50 -12.15 1.23 -12.34
N PRO A 51 -13.25 1.81 -12.87
CA PRO A 51 -13.88 1.30 -14.09
C PRO A 51 -12.93 1.32 -15.28
N PHE A 52 -13.03 0.33 -16.17
CA PHE A 52 -12.13 0.17 -17.33
C PHE A 52 -12.11 1.41 -18.24
N GLN A 53 -13.24 2.10 -18.40
CA GLN A 53 -13.32 3.35 -19.17
C GLN A 53 -12.49 4.49 -18.55
N VAL A 54 -12.38 4.53 -17.21
CA VAL A 54 -11.56 5.54 -16.50
C VAL A 54 -10.07 5.20 -16.63
N LYS A 55 -9.68 3.91 -16.60
CA LYS A 55 -8.28 3.49 -16.76
C LYS A 55 -7.66 3.95 -18.08
N LYS A 56 -8.43 3.84 -19.17
CA LYS A 56 -7.97 4.20 -20.53
C LYS A 56 -7.85 5.71 -20.72
N THR A 57 -8.70 6.49 -20.05
CA THR A 57 -8.73 7.95 -20.15
C THR A 57 -7.70 8.60 -19.21
N ALA A 58 -7.44 8.01 -18.05
CA ALA A 58 -6.48 8.50 -17.06
C ALA A 58 -5.07 7.89 -17.18
N ALA A 59 -4.82 7.07 -18.21
CA ALA A 59 -3.57 6.32 -18.38
C ALA A 59 -3.12 5.54 -17.12
N ALA A 60 -4.09 5.06 -16.32
CA ALA A 60 -3.83 4.31 -15.09
C ALA A 60 -3.46 2.84 -15.39
N PHE A 61 -2.36 2.65 -16.13
CA PHE A 61 -1.77 1.35 -16.38
C PHE A 61 -0.88 0.99 -15.20
N TYR A 62 -1.41 0.09 -14.38
CA TYR A 62 -0.73 -0.34 -13.17
C TYR A 62 0.46 -1.23 -13.49
N THR A 63 1.64 -0.85 -12.99
CA THR A 63 2.82 -1.69 -13.03
C THR A 63 2.61 -2.90 -12.11
N SER A 64 2.82 -4.11 -12.63
CA SER A 64 2.71 -5.31 -11.80
C SER A 64 3.74 -5.27 -10.67
N VAL A 65 3.40 -5.86 -9.51
CA VAL A 65 4.31 -5.87 -8.34
C VAL A 65 5.67 -6.46 -8.70
N LEU A 66 5.70 -7.53 -9.50
CA LEU A 66 6.94 -8.17 -9.93
C LEU A 66 7.78 -7.26 -10.83
N THR A 67 7.13 -6.50 -11.72
CA THR A 67 7.82 -5.54 -12.59
C THR A 67 8.41 -4.38 -11.79
N ALA A 68 7.65 -3.85 -10.82
CA ALA A 68 8.13 -2.78 -9.93
C ALA A 68 9.33 -3.25 -9.08
N GLU A 69 9.27 -4.45 -8.52
CA GLU A 69 10.38 -5.06 -7.80
C GLU A 69 11.58 -5.27 -8.73
N LEU A 70 11.40 -5.92 -9.89
CA LEU A 70 12.49 -6.14 -10.85
C LEU A 70 13.19 -4.84 -11.23
N LEU A 71 12.42 -3.80 -11.59
CA LEU A 71 12.96 -2.49 -11.96
C LEU A 71 13.74 -1.85 -10.81
N ALA A 72 13.19 -1.86 -9.59
CA ALA A 72 13.87 -1.32 -8.42
C ALA A 72 15.19 -2.06 -8.13
N TRP A 73 15.20 -3.39 -8.23
CA TRP A 73 16.38 -4.22 -7.98
C TRP A 73 17.48 -4.04 -9.03
N LEU A 74 17.11 -3.77 -10.29
CA LEU A 74 18.07 -3.47 -11.36
C LEU A 74 18.61 -2.02 -11.29
N SER A 75 17.76 -1.08 -10.90
CA SER A 75 18.06 0.36 -11.02
C SER A 75 18.70 0.97 -9.77
N ILE A 76 18.46 0.38 -8.59
CA ILE A 76 18.92 0.95 -7.32
C ILE A 76 20.05 0.11 -6.75
N ASN A 77 21.25 0.67 -6.85
CA ASN A 77 22.50 0.06 -6.38
C ASN A 77 23.17 0.83 -5.24
N ASN A 78 22.66 2.02 -4.89
CA ASN A 78 23.12 2.80 -3.76
C ASN A 78 21.95 3.04 -2.78
N ARG A 79 22.20 2.76 -1.49
CA ARG A 79 21.22 2.92 -0.42
C ARG A 79 20.81 4.38 -0.19
N ASP A 80 21.64 5.35 -0.57
CA ASP A 80 21.42 6.79 -0.39
C ASP A 80 20.87 7.49 -1.66
N SER A 81 20.54 6.72 -2.71
CA SER A 81 19.94 7.28 -3.93
C SER A 81 18.60 7.96 -3.67
N LYS A 82 18.39 9.16 -4.22
CA LYS A 82 17.08 9.81 -4.30
C LYS A 82 16.32 9.30 -5.52
N VAL A 83 15.03 8.97 -5.35
CA VAL A 83 14.19 8.38 -6.40
C VAL A 83 12.89 9.18 -6.51
N ALA A 84 12.52 9.49 -7.75
CA ALA A 84 11.26 10.16 -8.07
C ALA A 84 10.44 9.29 -9.02
N ASP A 85 9.14 9.17 -8.73
CA ASP A 85 8.14 8.57 -9.60
C ASP A 85 7.07 9.63 -9.90
N PHE A 86 6.97 10.06 -11.15
CA PHE A 86 6.06 11.11 -11.60
C PHE A 86 4.68 10.60 -12.03
N VAL A 87 4.49 9.28 -11.98
CA VAL A 87 3.20 8.62 -12.24
C VAL A 87 3.00 7.53 -11.18
N ALA A 88 3.09 7.96 -9.92
CA ALA A 88 3.23 7.05 -8.78
C ALA A 88 2.03 6.11 -8.58
N GLY A 89 0.84 6.52 -9.01
CA GLY A 89 -0.40 5.78 -8.87
C GLY A 89 -0.65 5.34 -7.43
N SER A 90 -0.80 4.02 -7.22
CA SER A 90 -0.94 3.42 -5.89
C SER A 90 0.37 3.33 -5.09
N GLY A 91 1.49 3.84 -5.62
CA GLY A 91 2.80 3.86 -4.96
C GLY A 91 3.62 2.59 -5.12
N GLY A 92 3.23 1.65 -6.01
CA GLY A 92 3.86 0.33 -6.12
C GLY A 92 5.37 0.35 -6.37
N LEU A 93 5.84 1.24 -7.26
CA LEU A 93 7.26 1.39 -7.56
C LEU A 93 8.04 2.04 -6.42
N LEU A 94 7.45 3.00 -5.72
CA LEU A 94 8.04 3.64 -4.54
C LEU A 94 8.18 2.65 -3.37
N VAL A 95 7.20 1.76 -3.19
CA VAL A 95 7.27 0.70 -2.19
C VAL A 95 8.34 -0.33 -2.54
N ALA A 96 8.44 -0.75 -3.80
CA ALA A 96 9.52 -1.63 -4.25
C ALA A 96 10.91 -0.99 -4.05
N THR A 97 11.02 0.30 -4.37
CA THR A 97 12.22 1.11 -4.15
C THR A 97 12.59 1.19 -2.67
N TYR A 98 11.63 1.47 -1.79
CA TYR A 98 11.84 1.49 -0.34
C TYR A 98 12.43 0.16 0.15
N ARG A 99 11.86 -0.97 -0.30
CA ARG A 99 12.33 -2.32 0.09
C ARG A 99 13.73 -2.59 -0.41
N ARG A 100 14.05 -2.18 -1.64
CA ARG A 100 15.40 -2.33 -2.20
C ARG A 100 16.43 -1.49 -1.44
N LYS A 101 16.14 -0.21 -1.16
CA LYS A 101 17.03 0.65 -0.36
C LYS A 101 17.24 0.10 1.05
N ARG A 102 16.17 -0.36 1.70
CA ARG A 102 16.25 -1.02 3.00
C ARG A 102 17.14 -2.27 2.94
N ASN A 103 16.99 -3.11 1.91
CA ASN A 103 17.85 -4.28 1.74
C ASN A 103 19.33 -3.91 1.60
N LEU A 104 19.67 -2.83 0.88
CA LEU A 104 21.04 -2.36 0.76
C LEU A 104 21.59 -1.86 2.10
N LEU A 105 20.79 -1.10 2.85
CA LEU A 105 21.18 -0.59 4.17
C LEU A 105 21.37 -1.73 5.18
N GLU A 106 20.47 -2.72 5.18
CA GLU A 106 20.53 -3.87 6.08
C GLU A 106 21.74 -4.80 5.83
N LYS A 107 22.42 -4.68 4.68
CA LYS A 107 23.69 -5.39 4.42
C LYS A 107 24.87 -4.76 5.16
N GLU A 108 24.78 -3.50 5.54
CA GLU A 108 25.86 -2.71 6.14
C GLU A 108 25.58 -2.33 7.61
N GLY A 109 24.32 -2.42 8.04
CA GLY A 109 23.90 -2.04 9.39
C GLY A 109 22.46 -2.43 9.70
N LYS A 110 21.91 -1.93 10.80
CA LYS A 110 20.49 -2.14 11.14
C LYS A 110 19.66 -0.98 10.62
N PHE A 111 18.52 -1.30 10.00
CA PHE A 111 17.51 -0.32 9.65
C PHE A 111 16.86 0.28 10.90
N SER A 112 16.80 1.60 10.97
CA SER A 112 16.24 2.36 12.09
C SER A 112 15.02 3.20 11.70
N GLU A 113 14.31 3.75 12.68
CA GLU A 113 13.23 4.72 12.43
C GLU A 113 13.76 5.98 11.71
N ALA A 114 14.99 6.40 12.01
CA ALA A 114 15.62 7.53 11.34
C ALA A 114 15.79 7.27 9.84
N ASP A 115 16.15 6.03 9.45
CA ASP A 115 16.25 5.64 8.04
C ASP A 115 14.88 5.61 7.35
N HIS A 116 13.84 5.13 8.04
CA HIS A 116 12.46 5.21 7.55
C HIS A 116 12.05 6.65 7.24
N ARG A 117 12.24 7.55 8.22
CA ARG A 117 11.90 8.97 8.09
C ARG A 117 12.68 9.61 6.95
N ARG A 118 13.98 9.34 6.87
CA ARG A 118 14.85 9.81 5.79
C ARG A 118 14.33 9.36 4.42
N PHE A 119 13.96 8.08 4.28
CA PHE A 119 13.43 7.54 3.03
C PHE A 119 12.16 8.27 2.59
N VAL A 120 11.17 8.34 3.48
CA VAL A 120 9.83 8.89 3.15
C VAL A 120 9.86 10.40 2.94
N GLU A 121 10.64 11.15 3.74
CA GLU A 121 10.61 12.61 3.71
C GLU A 121 11.60 13.23 2.72
N ASN A 122 12.76 12.58 2.48
CA ASN A 122 13.89 13.23 1.79
C ASN A 122 14.37 12.50 0.53
N GLU A 123 14.05 11.22 0.36
CA GLU A 123 14.65 10.40 -0.70
C GLU A 123 13.64 9.81 -1.67
N LEU A 124 12.37 9.68 -1.30
CA LEU A 124 11.32 9.11 -2.14
C LEU A 124 10.27 10.17 -2.46
N LEU A 125 10.19 10.55 -3.75
CA LEU A 125 9.20 11.48 -4.25
C LEU A 125 8.20 10.76 -5.14
N GLY A 126 6.91 10.88 -4.81
CA GLY A 126 5.80 10.45 -5.65
C GLY A 126 4.94 11.63 -6.07
N VAL A 127 4.76 11.80 -7.38
CA VAL A 127 3.82 12.77 -7.95
C VAL A 127 2.83 12.00 -8.82
N ASP A 128 1.57 12.44 -8.82
CA ASP A 128 0.54 11.88 -9.69
C ASP A 128 -0.52 12.95 -10.02
N VAL A 129 -1.14 12.81 -11.18
CA VAL A 129 -2.24 13.68 -11.63
C VAL A 129 -3.58 13.26 -11.02
N VAL A 130 -3.72 11.99 -10.60
CA VAL A 130 -4.94 11.42 -10.04
C VAL A 130 -5.07 11.84 -8.57
N PRO A 131 -6.11 12.60 -8.18
CA PRO A 131 -6.22 13.21 -6.85
C PRO A 131 -6.21 12.24 -5.66
N PHE A 132 -6.60 10.97 -5.88
CA PHE A 132 -6.66 9.94 -4.84
C PHE A 132 -5.41 9.07 -4.76
N ALA A 133 -4.49 9.16 -5.73
CA ALA A 133 -3.27 8.36 -5.80
C ALA A 133 -2.41 8.56 -4.54
N ALA A 134 -2.24 9.81 -4.10
CA ALA A 134 -1.48 10.15 -2.89
C ALA A 134 -2.03 9.45 -1.62
N ASN A 135 -3.35 9.37 -1.48
CA ASN A 135 -3.99 8.71 -0.33
C ASN A 135 -3.71 7.19 -0.33
N VAL A 136 -3.79 6.56 -1.51
CA VAL A 136 -3.55 5.12 -1.66
C VAL A 136 -2.06 4.79 -1.50
N ALA A 137 -1.18 5.60 -2.10
CA ALA A 137 0.27 5.47 -1.95
C ALA A 137 0.67 5.57 -0.48
N SER A 138 0.16 6.56 0.25
CA SER A 138 0.42 6.74 1.69
C SER A 138 -0.01 5.52 2.50
N ALA A 139 -1.16 4.90 2.18
CA ALA A 139 -1.65 3.71 2.87
C ALA A 139 -0.86 2.42 2.54
N THR A 140 -0.09 2.43 1.44
CA THR A 140 0.68 1.28 0.97
C THR A 140 2.13 1.30 1.51
N PHE A 141 2.63 2.46 1.95
CA PHE A 141 3.98 2.58 2.49
C PHE A 141 4.19 1.71 3.75
N PRO A 142 5.34 1.01 3.86
CA PRO A 142 5.65 0.23 5.06
C PRO A 142 5.80 1.14 6.28
N MET A 143 5.19 0.76 7.41
CA MET A 143 5.40 1.47 8.68
C MET A 143 6.78 1.16 9.27
N ALA A 144 7.37 2.15 9.96
CA ALA A 144 8.50 1.92 10.83
C ALA A 144 8.14 0.85 11.88
N LYS A 145 9.04 -0.12 12.09
CA LYS A 145 8.89 -1.16 13.12
C LYS A 145 9.65 -0.77 14.37
#